data_AF-A0AB36ZGA3-F1
#
_entry.id   AF-A0AB36ZGA3-F1
#
_cell.length_a   1.000
_cell.length_b   1.000
_cell.length_c   1.000
_cell.angle_alpha   90.00
_cell.angle_beta   90.00
_cell.angle_gamma   90.00
#
_symmetry.space_group_name_H-M   'P 1'
#
loop_
_entity.id
_entity.type
_entity.pdbx_description
1 polymer ?
#
loop_
_entity_poly.entity_id
_entity_poly.type
_entity_poly.pdbx_seq_one_letter_code
_entity_poly.pdbx_strand_id
1 'polypeptide(L)'
;MNELERWASHSQSIIPTREERTHASAVRKIVHDARESKLKIDAAAAVTAHLMDRAVDLDNHRRNLAGNDPTLNAVLTRIELGFVAKGEQYQRDFGSRY
;
A
#
# COMPACT_ATOMS: atom_id res chain seq x y z
N MET A 1 38.98 32.37 -33.54
CA MET A 1 38.64 31.79 -32.23
C MET A 1 37.39 32.51 -31.76
N ASN A 2 36.24 31.84 -31.79
CA ASN A 2 34.92 32.48 -31.71
C ASN A 2 34.46 32.63 -30.25
N GLU A 3 33.74 33.71 -29.91
CA GLU A 3 33.30 34.00 -28.53
C GLU A 3 32.40 32.90 -27.95
N LEU A 4 31.67 32.19 -28.81
CA LEU A 4 30.86 31.03 -28.46
C LEU A 4 31.69 29.85 -27.93
N GLU A 5 32.89 29.60 -28.47
CA GLU A 5 33.78 28.53 -28.01
C GLU A 5 34.41 28.88 -26.65
N ARG A 6 34.58 30.18 -26.37
CA ARG A 6 35.13 30.69 -25.11
C ARG A 6 34.14 30.58 -23.94
N TRP A 7 32.83 30.66 -24.22
CA TRP A 7 31.77 30.51 -23.24
C TRP A 7 31.51 29.04 -22.87
N ALA A 8 31.60 28.15 -23.86
CA ALA A 8 31.47 26.70 -23.65
C ALA A 8 32.65 26.10 -22.84
N SER A 9 33.84 26.69 -22.94
CA SER A 9 35.06 26.20 -22.27
C SER A 9 35.21 26.64 -20.81
N HIS A 10 34.43 27.62 -20.32
CA HIS A 10 34.55 28.17 -18.96
C HIS A 10 33.53 27.65 -17.93
N SER A 11 32.54 26.83 -18.32
CA SER A 11 31.40 26.51 -17.44
C SER A 11 31.03 25.03 -17.32
N GLN A 12 31.89 24.09 -17.72
CA GLN A 12 31.77 22.69 -17.27
C GLN A 12 32.40 22.49 -15.87
N SER A 13 31.97 23.31 -14.91
CA SER A 13 32.17 22.99 -13.50
C SER A 13 31.13 21.94 -13.13
N ILE A 14 31.57 20.70 -12.92
CA ILE A 14 30.79 19.54 -12.43
C ILE A 14 30.14 19.80 -11.05
N ILE A 15 30.35 20.98 -10.46
CA ILE A 15 29.84 21.36 -9.16
C ILE A 15 28.41 21.92 -9.32
N PRO A 16 27.39 21.25 -8.77
CA PRO A 16 26.01 21.70 -8.90
C PRO A 16 25.80 23.02 -8.17
N THR A 17 25.06 23.92 -8.81
CA THR A 17 24.63 25.20 -8.25
C THR A 17 23.72 24.99 -7.03
N ARG A 18 23.55 26.02 -6.21
CA ARG A 18 22.68 25.95 -5.02
C ARG A 18 21.24 25.60 -5.38
N GLU A 19 20.73 26.17 -6.48
CA GLU A 19 19.38 25.90 -6.99
C GLU A 19 19.21 24.44 -7.42
N GLU A 20 20.18 23.90 -8.16
CA GLU A 20 20.18 22.48 -8.56
C GLU A 20 20.19 21.54 -7.35
N ARG A 21 20.94 21.87 -6.29
CA ARG A 21 20.94 21.08 -5.05
C ARG A 21 19.59 21.13 -4.33
N THR A 22 18.96 22.30 -4.26
CA THR A 22 17.63 22.45 -3.65
C THR A 22 16.57 21.70 -4.44
N HIS A 23 16.60 21.78 -5.77
CA HIS A 23 15.71 21.04 -6.65
C HIS A 23 15.92 19.52 -6.50
N ALA A 24 17.16 19.05 -6.52
CA ALA A 24 17.48 17.64 -6.32
C ALA A 24 17.08 17.12 -4.93
N SER A 25 17.07 17.97 -3.90
CA SER A 25 16.56 17.62 -2.56
C SER A 25 15.03 17.50 -2.58
N ALA A 26 14.32 18.45 -3.18
CA ALA A 26 12.86 18.42 -3.30
C ALA A 26 12.39 17.20 -4.11
N VAL A 27 13.03 16.91 -5.24
CA VAL A 27 12.73 15.71 -6.05
C VAL A 27 12.97 14.44 -5.25
N ARG A 28 14.09 14.34 -4.51
CA ARG A 28 14.35 13.18 -3.65
C ARG A 28 13.27 12.99 -2.59
N LYS A 29 12.78 14.07 -1.99
CA LYS A 29 11.67 14.01 -1.03
C LYS A 29 10.39 13.48 -1.68
N ILE A 30 10.01 14.02 -2.84
CA ILE A 30 8.81 13.57 -3.57
C ILE A 30 8.90 12.07 -3.92
N VAL A 31 10.06 11.62 -4.42
CA VAL A 31 10.28 10.21 -4.75
C VAL A 31 10.21 9.33 -3.50
N HIS A 32 10.77 9.80 -2.39
CA HIS A 32 10.68 9.10 -1.11
C HIS A 32 9.22 8.96 -0.64
N ASP A 33 8.48 10.07 -0.62
CA ASP A 33 7.07 10.12 -0.18
C ASP A 33 6.18 9.24 -1.08
N ALA A 34 6.44 9.21 -2.38
CA ALA A 34 5.73 8.34 -3.32
C ALA A 34 6.03 6.84 -3.08
N ARG A 35 7.28 6.50 -2.77
CA ARG A 35 7.67 5.11 -2.43
C ARG A 35 7.04 4.66 -1.12
N GLU A 36 7.03 5.52 -0.11
CA GLU A 36 6.38 5.24 1.16
C GLU A 36 4.88 5.02 0.97
N SER A 37 4.22 5.90 0.22
CA SER A 37 2.79 5.79 -0.09
C SER A 37 2.47 4.50 -0.84
N LYS A 38 3.29 4.13 -1.83
CA LYS A 38 3.15 2.86 -2.55
C LYS A 38 3.26 1.67 -1.58
N LEU A 39 4.27 1.65 -0.72
CA LEU A 39 4.47 0.56 0.24
C LEU A 39 3.27 0.42 1.19
N LYS A 40 2.69 1.54 1.64
CA LYS A 40 1.47 1.54 2.45
C LYS A 40 0.28 0.91 1.72
N ILE A 41 0.10 1.23 0.43
CA ILE A 41 -0.95 0.64 -0.41
C ILE A 41 -0.72 -0.86 -0.60
N ASP A 42 0.51 -1.27 -0.94
CA ASP A 42 0.86 -2.67 -1.16
C ASP A 42 0.61 -3.50 0.12
N ALA A 43 0.96 -2.95 1.28
CA ALA A 43 0.71 -3.60 2.57
C ALA A 43 -0.79 -3.71 2.89
N ALA A 44 -1.58 -2.65 2.64
CA ALA A 44 -3.02 -2.67 2.84
C ALA A 44 -3.71 -3.69 1.92
N ALA A 45 -3.25 -3.79 0.66
CA ALA A 45 -3.72 -4.79 -0.29
C ALA A 45 -3.42 -6.21 0.18
N ALA A 46 -2.21 -6.47 0.70
CA ALA A 46 -1.82 -7.78 1.23
C ALA A 46 -2.70 -8.20 2.42
N VAL A 47 -2.97 -7.29 3.36
CA VAL A 47 -3.87 -7.56 4.50
C VAL A 47 -5.28 -7.89 4.01
N THR A 48 -5.79 -7.13 3.05
CA THR A 48 -7.13 -7.34 2.49
C THR A 48 -7.23 -8.68 1.77
N ALA A 49 -6.24 -9.01 0.94
CA ALA A 49 -6.17 -10.29 0.25
C ALA A 49 -6.18 -11.47 1.25
N HIS A 50 -5.36 -11.38 2.29
CA HIS A 50 -5.33 -12.40 3.33
C HIS A 50 -6.69 -12.55 4.04
N LEU A 51 -7.37 -11.44 4.34
CA LEU A 51 -8.71 -11.49 4.95
C LEU A 51 -9.73 -12.19 4.03
N MET A 52 -9.68 -11.93 2.73
CA MET A 52 -10.54 -12.57 1.73
C MET A 52 -10.28 -14.08 1.66
N ASP A 53 -9.01 -14.50 1.60
CA ASP A 53 -8.64 -15.92 1.60
C ASP A 53 -9.19 -16.63 2.85
N ARG A 54 -9.02 -16.01 4.02
CA ARG A 54 -9.53 -16.57 5.28
C ARG A 54 -11.05 -16.60 5.35
N ALA A 55 -11.74 -15.63 4.75
CA ALA A 55 -13.20 -15.65 4.65
C ALA A 55 -13.69 -16.83 3.80
N VAL A 56 -13.03 -17.13 2.68
CA VAL A 56 -13.34 -18.30 1.84
C VAL A 56 -13.11 -19.61 2.60
N ASP A 57 -12.00 -19.72 3.33
CA ASP A 57 -11.73 -20.89 4.18
C ASP A 57 -12.83 -21.10 5.22
N LEU A 58 -13.28 -20.02 5.86
CA LEU A 58 -14.33 -20.02 6.87
C LEU A 58 -15.69 -20.40 6.28
N ASP A 59 -16.05 -19.86 5.13
CA ASP A 59 -17.29 -20.20 4.42
C ASP A 59 -17.32 -21.69 4.04
N ASN A 60 -16.23 -22.20 3.47
CA ASN A 60 -16.10 -23.62 3.15
C ASN A 60 -16.19 -24.49 4.41
N HIS A 61 -15.52 -24.10 5.49
CA HIS A 61 -15.58 -24.80 6.76
C HIS A 61 -17.00 -24.79 7.35
N ARG A 62 -17.70 -23.65 7.29
CA ARG A 62 -19.10 -23.52 7.71
C ARG A 62 -19.98 -24.48 6.93
N ARG A 63 -19.89 -24.49 5.60
CA ARG A 63 -20.71 -25.36 4.74
C ARG A 63 -20.48 -26.83 5.06
N ASN A 64 -19.23 -27.22 5.28
CA ASN A 64 -18.86 -28.58 5.67
C ASN A 64 -19.42 -28.96 7.05
N LEU A 65 -19.38 -28.05 8.03
CA LEU A 65 -19.92 -28.29 9.36
C LEU A 65 -21.45 -28.34 9.39
N ALA A 66 -22.12 -27.43 8.66
CA ALA A 66 -23.57 -27.35 8.63
C ALA A 66 -24.20 -28.50 7.86
N GLY A 67 -23.57 -28.95 6.78
CA GLY A 67 -24.14 -29.94 5.86
C GLY A 67 -25.53 -29.49 5.38
N ASN A 68 -26.55 -30.29 5.69
CA ASN A 68 -27.95 -30.01 5.34
C ASN A 68 -28.78 -29.44 6.50
N ASP A 69 -28.17 -29.09 7.65
CA ASP A 69 -28.90 -28.50 8.78
C ASP A 69 -29.02 -26.97 8.60
N PRO A 70 -30.22 -26.46 8.25
CA PRO A 70 -30.42 -25.03 8.05
C PRO A 70 -30.31 -24.21 9.34
N THR A 71 -30.59 -24.81 10.50
CA THR A 71 -30.54 -24.14 11.79
C THR A 71 -29.09 -23.93 12.21
N LEU A 72 -28.28 -24.99 12.14
CA LEU A 72 -26.84 -24.89 12.40
C LEU A 72 -26.17 -23.94 11.40
N ASN A 73 -26.56 -24.02 10.13
CA ASN A 73 -26.06 -23.13 9.10
C ASN A 73 -26.26 -21.64 9.46
N ALA A 74 -27.48 -21.28 9.89
CA ALA A 74 -27.80 -19.90 10.28
C ALA A 74 -26.95 -19.40 11.47
N VAL A 75 -26.70 -20.25 12.46
CA VAL A 75 -25.84 -19.92 13.61
C VAL A 75 -24.40 -19.70 13.16
N LEU A 76 -23.85 -20.60 12.34
CA LEU A 76 -22.47 -20.50 11.85
C LEU A 76 -22.27 -19.29 10.92
N THR A 77 -23.25 -18.95 10.09
CA THR A 77 -23.21 -17.75 9.25
C THR A 77 -23.06 -16.48 10.10
N ARG A 78 -23.73 -16.40 11.26
CA ARG A 78 -23.59 -15.24 12.15
C ARG A 78 -22.18 -15.12 12.74
N ILE A 79 -21.50 -16.24 12.99
CA ILE A 79 -20.09 -16.26 13.43
C ILE A 79 -19.19 -15.78 12.29
N GLU A 80 -19.39 -16.27 11.08
CA GLU A 80 -18.65 -15.86 9.88
C GLU A 80 -18.78 -14.35 9.61
N LEU A 81 -20.00 -13.81 9.67
CA LEU A 81 -20.25 -12.38 9.55
C LEU A 81 -19.53 -11.57 10.63
N GLY A 82 -19.45 -12.09 11.86
CA GLY A 82 -18.69 -11.47 12.94
C GLY A 82 -17.19 -11.41 12.65
N PHE A 83 -16.62 -12.46 12.06
CA PHE A 83 -15.24 -12.47 11.59
C PHE A 83 -15.00 -11.42 10.51
N VAL A 84 -15.86 -11.36 9.49
CA VAL A 84 -15.75 -10.38 8.39
C VAL A 84 -15.82 -8.95 8.93
N ALA A 85 -16.80 -8.65 9.79
CA ALA A 85 -16.94 -7.33 10.40
C ALA A 85 -15.69 -6.92 11.22
N LYS A 86 -15.07 -7.87 11.92
CA LYS A 86 -13.81 -7.62 12.64
C LYS A 86 -12.63 -7.40 11.69
N GLY A 87 -12.56 -8.17 10.61
CA GLY A 87 -11.58 -8.00 9.54
C GLY A 87 -11.64 -6.61 8.90
N GLU A 88 -12.85 -6.13 8.58
CA GLU A 88 -13.04 -4.77 8.08
C GLU A 88 -12.56 -3.71 9.07
N GLN A 89 -12.75 -3.93 10.38
CA GLN A 89 -12.22 -3.03 11.39
C GLN A 89 -10.69 -2.99 11.34
N TYR A 90 -10.03 -4.14 11.26
CA TYR A 90 -8.56 -4.19 11.13
C TYR A 90 -8.06 -3.50 9.87
N GLN A 91 -8.75 -3.66 8.73
CA GLN A 91 -8.41 -2.98 7.49
C GLN A 91 -8.53 -1.45 7.64
N ARG A 92 -9.60 -0.96 8.27
CA ARG A 92 -9.78 0.48 8.54
C ARG A 92 -8.71 1.03 9.47
N ASP A 93 -8.39 0.30 10.54
CA ASP A 93 -7.38 0.70 11.52
C ASP A 93 -5.96 0.73 10.91
N PHE A 94 -5.65 -0.12 9.93
CA PHE A 94 -4.35 -0.15 9.25
C PHE A 94 -4.04 1.18 8.55
N GLY A 95 -5.03 1.82 7.94
CA GLY A 95 -4.89 3.15 7.34
C GLY A 95 -4.89 4.31 8.34
N SER A 96 -5.40 4.09 9.57
CA SER A 96 -5.56 5.13 10.59
C SER A 96 -4.39 5.23 11.59
N ARG A 97 -3.53 4.21 11.67
CA ARG A 97 -2.43 4.13 12.67
C ARG A 97 -1.08 4.69 12.20
N TYR A 98 -1.01 5.24 11.00
CA TYR A 98 0.20 5.79 10.37
C TYR A 98 -0.08 7.10 9.63
#